data_AF-A0A0G1Y8S0-F1
#
_entry.id   AF-A0A0G1Y8S0-F1
#
_cell.length_a   1.000
_cell.length_b   1.000
_cell.length_c   1.000
_cell.angle_alpha   90.00
_cell.angle_beta   90.00
_cell.angle_gamma   90.00
#
_symmetry.space_group_name_H-M   'P 1'
#
loop_
_entity.id
_entity.type
_entity.pdbx_description
1 polymer ?
#
loop_
_entity_poly.entity_id
_entity_poly.type
_entity_poly.pdbx_seq_one_letter_code
_entity_poly.pdbx_strand_id
1 'polypeptide(L)'
;MSHIHELKNAEHKQVQWNGQPVLLSTFEAGGVQDPYKYRQVRIPAGTRLFTLSFAATEKNFESEVYRFDPFFASFTTFIQQTQEKAEPTRSDRRSRITRLRRRPRP
;
A
#
# COMPACT_ATOMS: atom_id res chain seq x y z
N MET A 1 -16.69 26.83 -17.93
CA MET A 1 -17.03 25.42 -18.22
C MET A 1 -15.92 24.55 -17.65
N SER A 2 -16.26 23.53 -16.88
CA SER A 2 -15.29 22.61 -16.27
C SER A 2 -14.79 21.64 -17.34
N HIS A 3 -13.54 21.77 -17.77
CA HIS A 3 -12.95 20.98 -18.86
C HIS A 3 -12.04 19.87 -18.33
N ILE A 4 -12.55 19.04 -17.42
CA ILE A 4 -11.84 17.83 -16.99
C ILE A 4 -12.17 16.75 -18.03
N HIS A 5 -11.23 16.46 -18.93
CA HIS A 5 -11.38 15.37 -19.88
C HIS A 5 -10.91 14.04 -19.29
N GLU A 6 -11.52 13.00 -19.85
CA GLU A 6 -11.40 11.57 -19.60
C GLU A 6 -9.95 11.07 -19.53
N LEU A 7 -9.77 10.05 -18.70
CA LEU A 7 -8.56 9.27 -18.55
C LEU A 7 -8.18 8.69 -19.94
N LYS A 8 -7.04 9.12 -20.49
CA LYS A 8 -6.57 8.76 -21.84
C LYS A 8 -5.30 7.93 -21.79
N ASN A 9 -5.02 7.21 -22.88
CA ASN A 9 -3.78 6.45 -23.08
C ASN A 9 -3.42 5.55 -21.89
N ALA A 10 -4.45 4.92 -21.30
CA ALA A 10 -4.27 4.09 -20.12
C ALA A 10 -3.59 2.77 -20.49
N GLU A 11 -2.38 2.58 -19.97
CA GLU A 11 -1.66 1.32 -20.01
C GLU A 11 -1.63 0.69 -18.62
N HIS A 12 -1.88 -0.61 -18.57
CA HIS A 12 -1.83 -1.39 -17.33
C HIS A 12 -0.88 -2.57 -17.50
N LYS A 13 0.04 -2.74 -16.55
CA LYS A 13 1.04 -3.82 -16.55
C LYS A 13 1.13 -4.41 -15.15
N GLN A 14 1.22 -5.73 -15.05
CA GLN A 14 1.60 -6.39 -13.81
C GLN A 14 3.12 -6.39 -13.69
N VAL A 15 3.63 -5.94 -12.56
CA VAL A 15 5.06 -5.92 -12.25
C VAL A 15 5.31 -6.65 -10.92
N GLN A 16 6.46 -7.29 -10.79
CA GLN A 16 6.86 -7.96 -9.55
C GLN A 16 7.46 -6.94 -8.59
N TRP A 17 6.98 -6.93 -7.35
CA TRP A 17 7.50 -6.10 -6.27
C TRP A 17 7.60 -6.95 -5.00
N ASN A 18 8.81 -7.10 -4.46
CA ASN A 18 9.07 -7.95 -3.28
C ASN A 18 8.47 -9.36 -3.37
N GLY A 19 8.49 -9.97 -4.57
CA GLY A 19 7.93 -11.30 -4.82
C GLY A 19 6.41 -11.35 -4.98
N GLN A 20 5.72 -10.20 -4.95
CA GLN A 20 4.28 -10.08 -5.13
C GLN A 20 3.96 -9.34 -6.44
N PRO A 21 2.99 -9.82 -7.24
CA PRO A 21 2.52 -9.07 -8.39
C PRO A 21 1.71 -7.84 -7.94
N VAL A 22 2.05 -6.67 -8.50
CA VAL A 22 1.33 -5.42 -8.28
C VAL A 22 0.93 -4.79 -9.61
N LEU A 23 -0.10 -3.95 -9.58
CA LEU A 23 -0.61 -3.30 -10.80
C LEU A 23 0.07 -1.93 -10.98
N LEU A 24 0.85 -1.81 -12.04
CA LEU A 24 1.37 -0.53 -12.54
C LEU A 24 0.44 -0.01 -13.62
N SER A 25 0.06 1.25 -13.52
CA SER A 25 -0.79 1.95 -14.50
C SER A 25 -0.12 3.25 -14.92
N THR A 26 -0.12 3.52 -16.22
CA THR A 26 0.30 4.81 -16.78
C THR A 26 -0.88 5.38 -17.56
N PHE A 27 -1.22 6.65 -17.36
CA PHE A 27 -2.36 7.27 -18.05
C PHE A 27 -2.24 8.78 -18.07
N GLU A 28 -3.00 9.43 -18.95
CA GLU A 28 -3.12 10.89 -19.02
C GLU A 28 -4.44 11.35 -18.40
N ALA A 29 -4.39 12.41 -17.60
CA ALA A 29 -5.57 13.06 -17.05
C ALA A 29 -5.32 14.57 -16.82
N GLY A 30 -6.40 15.37 -16.84
CA GLY A 30 -6.33 16.82 -16.61
C GLY A 30 -6.97 17.63 -17.73
N GLY A 31 -6.42 18.82 -17.99
CA GLY A 31 -6.91 19.71 -19.04
C GLY A 31 -6.62 19.17 -20.44
N VAL A 32 -7.46 19.53 -21.42
CA VAL A 32 -7.34 19.06 -22.81
C VAL A 32 -6.05 19.52 -23.48
N GLN A 33 -5.61 20.75 -23.17
CA GLN A 33 -4.45 21.37 -23.81
C GLN A 33 -3.14 20.97 -23.12
N ASP A 34 -3.17 20.79 -21.80
CA ASP A 34 -2.00 20.45 -20.99
C ASP A 34 -2.32 19.29 -20.03
N PRO A 35 -2.44 18.05 -20.54
CA PRO A 35 -2.67 16.89 -19.69
C PRO A 35 -1.42 16.55 -18.87
N TYR A 36 -1.63 16.04 -17.66
CA TYR A 36 -0.56 15.40 -16.89
C TYR A 36 -0.52 13.91 -17.22
N LYS A 37 0.69 13.37 -17.36
CA LYS A 37 0.94 11.94 -17.35
C LYS A 37 1.12 11.46 -15.91
N TYR A 38 0.38 10.42 -15.58
CA TYR A 38 0.39 9.73 -14.31
C TYR A 38 1.11 8.40 -14.45
N ARG A 39 1.88 8.04 -13.42
CA ARG A 39 2.33 6.68 -13.18
C ARG A 39 1.90 6.29 -11.79
N GLN A 40 1.14 5.20 -11.68
CA GLN A 40 0.50 4.76 -10.46
C GLN A 40 0.74 3.27 -10.21
N VAL A 41 1.20 2.92 -9.02
CA VAL A 41 1.30 1.53 -8.55
C VAL A 41 0.27 1.27 -7.47
N ARG A 42 -0.45 0.16 -7.59
CA ARG A 42 -1.41 -0.33 -6.58
C ARG A 42 -0.86 -1.59 -5.93
N ILE A 43 -0.56 -1.50 -4.63
CA ILE A 43 0.08 -2.55 -3.84
C ILE A 43 -0.95 -3.12 -2.85
N PRO A 44 -1.43 -4.36 -3.05
CA PRO A 44 -2.30 -5.02 -2.08
C PRO A 44 -1.48 -5.45 -0.85
N ALA A 45 -2.00 -5.19 0.35
CA ALA A 45 -1.36 -5.53 1.61
C ALA A 45 -2.41 -5.97 2.65
N GLY A 46 -2.72 -7.27 2.65
CA GLY A 46 -3.82 -7.81 3.47
C GLY A 46 -5.17 -7.22 3.06
N THR A 47 -5.86 -6.58 4.01
CA THR A 47 -7.14 -5.89 3.78
C THR A 47 -6.98 -4.45 3.29
N ARG A 48 -5.74 -3.99 3.05
CA ARG A 48 -5.43 -2.61 2.62
C ARG A 48 -4.91 -2.59 1.19
N LEU A 49 -5.13 -1.46 0.52
CA LEU A 49 -4.58 -1.16 -0.80
C LEU A 49 -3.78 0.14 -0.72
N PHE A 50 -2.47 0.07 -0.93
CA PHE A 50 -1.62 1.25 -1.04
C PHE A 50 -1.58 1.70 -2.50
N THR A 51 -1.71 3.01 -2.71
CA THR A 51 -1.55 3.61 -4.03
C THR A 51 -0.39 4.59 -3.98
N LEU A 52 0.64 4.35 -4.77
CA LEU A 52 1.76 5.26 -4.99
C LEU A 52 1.61 5.87 -6.37
N SER A 53 1.62 7.19 -6.47
CA SER A 53 1.48 7.86 -7.76
C SER A 53 2.26 9.17 -7.81
N PHE A 54 2.69 9.52 -9.01
CA PHE A 54 3.08 10.88 -9.35
C PHE A 54 2.37 11.32 -10.62
N ALA A 55 2.31 12.63 -10.82
CA ALA A 55 1.82 13.28 -12.02
C ALA A 55 2.89 14.25 -12.51
N ALA A 56 3.19 14.22 -13.80
CA ALA A 56 4.16 15.10 -14.42
C ALA A 56 3.68 15.53 -15.81
N THR A 57 4.10 16.71 -16.25
CA THR A 57 3.96 17.11 -17.66
C THR A 57 4.80 16.17 -18.54
N GLU A 58 4.42 16.00 -19.81
CA GLU A 58 5.15 15.19 -20.79
C GLU A 58 6.66 15.38 -20.72
N LYS A 59 7.10 16.66 -20.74
CA LYS A 59 8.51 17.06 -20.71
C LYS A 59 9.31 16.50 -19.53
N ASN A 60 8.66 16.34 -18.38
CA ASN A 60 9.31 15.95 -17.12
C ASN A 60 9.05 14.49 -16.74
N PHE A 61 8.18 13.80 -17.48
CA PHE A 61 7.69 12.48 -17.08
C PHE A 61 8.81 11.47 -16.91
N GLU A 62 9.72 11.35 -17.87
CA GLU A 62 10.86 10.43 -17.80
C GLU A 62 11.80 10.72 -16.61
N SER A 63 12.01 12.01 -16.28
CA SER A 63 12.82 12.38 -15.11
C SER A 63 12.13 11.98 -13.80
N GLU A 64 10.81 12.05 -13.73
CA GLU A 64 10.06 11.62 -12.55
C GLU A 64 9.96 10.09 -12.48
N VAL A 65 9.87 9.38 -13.62
CA VAL A 65 10.01 7.91 -13.66
C VAL A 65 11.36 7.47 -13.08
N TYR A 66 12.46 8.11 -13.50
CA TYR A 66 13.80 7.82 -12.99
C TYR A 66 13.92 7.98 -11.47
N ARG A 67 13.18 8.92 -10.87
CA ARG A 67 13.13 9.12 -9.40
C ARG A 67 12.17 8.16 -8.71
N PHE A 68 11.06 7.86 -9.36
CA PHE A 68 9.98 7.05 -8.81
C PHE A 68 10.35 5.57 -8.73
N ASP A 69 11.02 5.02 -9.75
CA ASP A 69 11.34 3.59 -9.78
C ASP A 69 12.24 3.15 -8.59
N PRO A 70 13.31 3.89 -8.21
CA PRO A 70 14.08 3.60 -6.98
C PRO A 70 13.27 3.79 -5.69
N PHE A 71 12.41 4.80 -5.63
CA PHE A 71 11.51 5.01 -4.49
C PHE A 71 10.54 3.82 -4.33
N PHE A 72 9.94 3.37 -5.44
CA PHE A 72 9.05 2.22 -5.44
C PHE A 72 9.77 0.93 -5.05
N ALA A 73 10.98 0.69 -5.57
CA ALA A 73 11.78 -0.47 -5.23
C ALA A 73 12.15 -0.52 -3.74
N SER A 74 12.36 0.63 -3.09
CA SER A 74 12.69 0.74 -1.66
C SER A 74 11.47 0.91 -0.74
N PHE A 75 10.28 1.08 -1.30
CA PHE A 75 9.06 1.24 -0.52
C PHE A 75 8.81 0.00 0.35
N THR A 76 8.30 0.21 1.55
CA THR A 76 7.84 -0.85 2.45
C THR A 76 6.48 -0.49 3.00
N THR A 77 5.59 -1.47 3.12
CA THR A 77 4.26 -1.22 3.66
C THR A 77 4.32 -1.11 5.18
N PHE A 78 3.71 -0.04 5.71
CA PHE A 78 3.59 0.14 7.16
C PHE A 78 2.34 -0.58 7.67
N ILE A 79 2.37 -1.91 7.67
CA ILE A 79 1.38 -2.69 8.40
C ILE A 79 1.78 -2.55 9.86
N GLN A 80 1.12 -1.64 10.60
CA GLN A 80 1.14 -1.71 12.06
C GLN A 80 0.78 -3.15 12.41
N GLN A 81 1.75 -3.88 12.98
CA GLN A 81 1.45 -5.07 13.74
C GLN A 81 0.57 -4.59 14.88
N THR A 82 -0.75 -4.56 14.66
CA THR A 82 -1.68 -4.71 15.75
C THR A 82 -1.31 -6.07 16.32
N GLN A 83 -0.40 -6.10 17.29
CA GLN A 83 -0.35 -7.20 18.23
C GLN A 83 -1.76 -7.20 18.82
N GLU A 84 -2.65 -7.99 18.23
CA GLU A 84 -3.76 -8.52 18.98
C GLU A 84 -3.09 -9.18 20.18
N LYS A 85 -3.05 -8.47 21.31
CA LYS A 85 -3.06 -9.10 22.61
C LYS A 85 -4.30 -9.96 22.56
N ALA A 86 -4.15 -11.21 22.11
CA ALA A 86 -5.18 -12.21 22.20
C ALA A 86 -5.68 -12.12 23.63
N GLU A 87 -6.92 -11.68 23.80
CA GLU A 87 -7.50 -11.65 25.14
C GLU A 87 -7.36 -13.07 25.69
N PRO A 88 -6.77 -13.24 26.88
CA PRO A 88 -6.53 -14.57 27.41
C PRO A 88 -7.84 -15.33 27.43
N THR A 89 -7.85 -16.47 26.74
CA THR A 89 -9.00 -17.34 26.56
C THR A 89 -9.58 -17.70 27.93
N ARG A 90 -10.86 -18.05 28.01
CA ARG A 90 -11.49 -18.48 29.28
C ARG A 90 -10.74 -19.65 29.95
N SER A 91 -10.08 -20.50 29.16
CA SER A 91 -9.18 -21.56 29.62
C SER A 91 -7.91 -21.01 30.29
N ASP A 92 -7.28 -19.99 29.72
CA ASP A 92 -6.07 -19.33 30.24
C ASP A 92 -6.35 -18.58 31.55
N ARG A 93 -7.53 -17.98 31.67
CA ARG A 93 -7.99 -17.37 32.93
C ARG A 93 -8.20 -18.44 34.01
N ARG A 94 -8.73 -19.61 33.66
CA ARG A 94 -8.93 -20.72 34.61
C ARG A 94 -7.62 -21.30 35.09
N SER A 95 -6.65 -21.55 34.21
CA SER A 95 -5.35 -22.13 34.59
C SER A 95 -4.53 -21.23 35.52
N ARG A 96 -4.67 -19.90 35.38
CA ARG A 96 -4.05 -18.90 36.28
C ARG A 96 -4.64 -18.94 37.69
N ILE A 97 -5.95 -19.13 37.83
CA ILE A 97 -6.62 -19.30 39.14
C ILE A 97 -6.19 -20.60 39.81
N THR A 98 -6.07 -21.70 39.06
CA THR A 98 -5.65 -22.99 39.61
C THR A 98 -4.19 -22.98 40.08
N ARG A 99 -3.31 -22.23 39.42
CA ARG A 99 -1.91 -22.06 39.86
C ARG A 99 -1.78 -21.21 41.13
N LEU A 100 -2.63 -20.19 41.31
CA LEU A 100 -2.64 -19.38 42.53
C LEU A 100 -3.10 -20.16 43.78
N ARG A 101 -3.95 -21.17 43.61
CA ARG A 101 -4.42 -22.04 44.71
C ARG A 101 -3.45 -23.14 45.13
N ARG A 102 -2.38 -23.39 44.34
CA ARG A 102 -1.39 -24.46 44.61
C ARG A 102 -0.06 -23.95 45.16
N ARG A 103 0.03 -22.67 45.51
CA ARG A 103 1.20 -22.19 46.27
C ARG A 103 1.09 -22.71 47.71
N PRO A 104 2.05 -23.51 48.21
CA PRO A 104 2.09 -23.82 49.63
C PRO A 104 2.30 -22.49 50.36
N ARG A 105 1.46 -22.23 51.37
CA ARG A 105 1.72 -21.10 52.28
C ARG A 105 2.98 -21.43 53.09
N PRO A 106 3.86 -20.44 53.32
CA PRO A 106 5.02 -20.61 54.20
C PRO A 106 4.57 -20.92 55.64
#